data_AF-A0A843XE69-F1
#
_entry.id   AF-A0A843XE69-F1
#
_cell.length_a   1.000
_cell.length_b   1.000
_cell.length_c   1.000
_cell.angle_alpha   90.00
_cell.angle_beta   90.00
_cell.angle_gamma   90.00
#
_symmetry.space_group_name_H-M   'P 1'
#
loop_
_entity.id
_entity.type
_entity.pdbx_description
1 polymer ?
#
loop_
_entity_poly.entity_id
_entity_poly.type
_entity_poly.pdbx_seq_one_letter_code
_entity_poly.pdbx_strand_id
1 'polypeptide(L)'
;MQYQQQFILLRKSYYRPETSFGYTRKDVLLIGVGVTVLGVGLKSGLEFVGVDPLQAGNVVQLVLVLGLTVGWISTYMFRVANKDMTYAQQLKDYEKKVMEKRLESLSEAELEALLEQVEEEKRQVASGDQVK
;
A
#
# COMPACT_ATOMS: atom_id res chain seq x y z
N MET A 1 20.56 5.66 32.51
CA MET A 1 21.36 5.14 31.37
C MET A 1 20.61 4.07 30.56
N GLN A 2 19.96 3.07 31.18
CA GLN A 2 19.20 2.00 30.50
C GLN A 2 17.99 2.50 29.69
N TYR A 3 17.28 3.52 30.17
CA TYR A 3 16.18 4.16 29.45
C TYR A 3 16.61 4.92 28.18
N GLN A 4 17.80 5.52 28.19
CA GLN A 4 18.36 6.21 27.03
C GLN A 4 18.70 5.19 25.92
N GLN A 5 19.23 4.02 26.29
CA GLN A 5 19.47 2.91 25.35
C GLN A 5 18.17 2.36 24.75
N GLN A 6 17.11 2.18 25.55
CA GLN A 6 15.80 1.76 25.04
C GLN A 6 15.19 2.78 24.07
N PHE A 7 15.32 4.08 24.35
CA PHE A 7 14.79 5.14 23.48
C PHE A 7 15.54 5.20 22.14
N ILE A 8 16.86 5.00 22.16
CA ILE A 8 17.70 4.94 20.96
C ILE A 8 17.38 3.71 20.11
N LEU A 9 17.16 2.54 20.73
CA LEU A 9 16.79 1.30 20.03
C LEU A 9 15.39 1.39 19.40
N LEU A 10 14.41 1.99 20.10
CA LEU A 10 13.07 2.25 19.57
C LEU A 10 13.10 3.20 18.37
N ARG A 11 13.90 4.29 18.45
CA ARG A 11 14.07 5.23 17.33
C ARG A 11 14.67 4.55 16.09
N LYS A 12 15.65 3.65 16.27
CA LYS A 12 16.29 2.94 15.15
C LYS A 12 15.34 1.95 14.46
N SER A 13 14.42 1.33 15.20
CA SER A 13 13.38 0.42 14.66
C SER A 13 12.25 1.14 13.90
N TYR A 14 12.09 2.44 14.13
CA TYR A 14 11.06 3.27 13.47
C TYR A 14 11.55 3.95 12.18
N TYR A 15 12.84 3.90 11.86
CA TYR A 15 13.37 4.47 10.62
C TYR A 15 12.91 3.62 9.42
N ARG A 16 11.75 3.98 8.86
CA ARG A 16 11.27 3.45 7.58
C ARG A 16 12.16 4.09 6.49
N PRO A 17 13.02 3.33 5.80
CA PRO A 17 13.79 3.89 4.69
C PRO A 17 12.79 4.46 3.68
N GLU A 18 12.98 5.73 3.32
CA GLU A 18 12.18 6.39 2.28
C GLU A 18 12.22 5.50 1.05
N THR A 19 11.06 4.94 0.68
CA THR A 19 10.99 4.06 -0.48
C THR A 19 11.41 4.89 -1.68
N SER A 20 12.47 4.44 -2.38
CA SER A 20 12.78 4.96 -3.72
C SER A 20 11.49 4.98 -4.51
N PHE A 21 11.11 6.15 -5.04
CA PHE A 21 10.05 6.23 -6.03
C PHE A 21 10.31 5.11 -7.05
N GLY A 22 9.35 4.23 -7.29
CA GLY A 22 9.55 2.94 -7.99
C GLY A 22 9.98 3.03 -9.46
N TYR A 23 10.42 4.21 -9.90
CA TYR A 23 10.89 4.53 -11.24
C TYR A 23 12.29 5.14 -11.19
N THR A 24 13.17 4.61 -12.03
CA THR A 24 14.50 5.18 -12.27
C THR A 24 14.37 6.39 -13.20
N ARG A 25 15.36 7.31 -13.18
CA ARG A 25 15.41 8.47 -14.09
C ARG A 25 15.23 8.11 -15.57
N LYS A 26 15.76 6.95 -15.99
CA LYS A 26 15.60 6.42 -17.34
C LYS A 26 14.15 6.06 -17.65
N ASP A 27 13.44 5.48 -16.69
CA ASP A 27 12.03 5.08 -16.84
C ASP A 27 11.15 6.31 -17.05
N VAL A 28 11.41 7.40 -16.31
CA VAL A 28 10.70 8.68 -16.49
C VAL A 28 10.90 9.23 -17.90
N LEU A 29 12.13 9.20 -18.42
CA LEU A 29 12.41 9.63 -19.79
C LEU A 29 11.74 8.73 -20.83
N LEU A 30 11.77 7.42 -20.65
CA LEU A 30 11.11 6.47 -21.56
C LEU A 30 9.60 6.65 -21.59
N ILE A 31 8.96 6.91 -20.43
CA ILE A 31 7.53 7.20 -20.37
C ILE A 31 7.22 8.50 -21.11
N GLY A 32 8.00 9.57 -20.90
CA GLY A 32 7.80 10.85 -21.60
C GLY A 32 7.92 10.72 -23.11
N VAL A 33 8.94 10.00 -23.59
CA VAL A 33 9.11 9.71 -25.03
C VAL A 33 7.97 8.83 -25.54
N GLY A 34 7.57 7.79 -24.80
CA GLY A 34 6.50 6.89 -25.18
C GLY A 34 5.16 7.60 -25.34
N VAL A 35 4.78 8.47 -24.40
CA VAL A 35 3.56 9.28 -24.48
C VAL A 35 3.61 10.22 -25.69
N THR A 36 4.78 10.82 -25.97
CA THR A 36 4.95 11.70 -27.13
C THR A 36 4.78 10.94 -28.45
N VAL A 37 5.44 9.79 -28.59
CA VAL A 37 5.32 8.93 -29.78
C VAL A 37 3.88 8.44 -29.95
N LEU A 38 3.21 8.09 -28.86
CA LEU A 38 1.81 7.69 -28.89
C LEU A 38 0.90 8.83 -29.37
N GLY A 39 1.11 10.06 -28.90
CA GLY A 39 0.35 11.23 -29.38
C GLY A 39 0.55 11.50 -30.87
N VAL A 40 1.80 11.45 -31.35
CA VAL A 40 2.11 11.59 -32.78
C VAL A 40 1.47 10.46 -33.58
N GLY A 41 1.59 9.21 -33.12
CA GLY A 41 1.01 8.04 -33.77
C GLY A 41 -0.51 8.10 -33.87
N LEU A 42 -1.19 8.53 -32.81
CA LEU A 42 -2.64 8.74 -32.83
C LEU A 42 -3.04 9.81 -33.84
N LYS A 43 -2.33 10.95 -33.88
CA LYS A 43 -2.60 12.03 -34.84
C LYS A 43 -2.40 11.55 -36.27
N SER A 44 -1.27 10.91 -36.57
CA SER A 44 -0.99 10.35 -37.89
C SER A 44 -1.98 9.25 -38.28
N GLY A 45 -2.45 8.44 -37.33
CA GLY A 45 -3.50 7.45 -37.57
C GLY A 45 -4.86 8.08 -37.93
N LEU A 46 -5.23 9.15 -37.24
CA LEU A 46 -6.43 9.95 -37.55
C LEU A 46 -6.34 10.62 -38.93
N GLU A 47 -5.17 11.17 -39.27
CA GLU A 47 -4.93 11.73 -40.60
C GLU A 47 -4.99 10.66 -41.70
N PHE A 48 -4.46 9.45 -41.44
CA PHE A 48 -4.51 8.33 -42.38
C PHE A 48 -5.94 7.89 -42.71
N VAL A 49 -6.85 7.96 -41.74
CA VAL A 49 -8.29 7.66 -41.97
C VAL A 49 -9.07 8.85 -42.56
N GLY A 50 -8.38 9.94 -42.92
CA GLY A 50 -8.94 11.08 -43.65
C GLY A 50 -9.41 12.26 -42.77
N VAL A 51 -9.06 12.29 -41.48
CA VAL A 51 -9.36 13.44 -40.62
C VAL A 51 -8.41 14.60 -40.96
N ASP A 52 -8.95 15.81 -41.00
CA ASP A 52 -8.16 17.01 -41.21
C ASP A 52 -7.05 17.17 -40.14
N PRO A 53 -5.82 17.55 -40.50
CA PRO A 53 -4.70 17.64 -39.56
C PRO A 53 -4.95 18.52 -38.33
N LEU A 54 -5.71 19.61 -38.47
CA LEU A 54 -6.04 20.50 -37.37
C LEU A 54 -7.03 19.84 -36.41
N GLN A 55 -8.04 19.17 -36.97
CA GLN A 55 -9.03 18.43 -36.16
C GLN A 55 -8.40 17.22 -35.47
N ALA A 56 -7.55 16.47 -36.17
CA ALA A 56 -6.81 15.33 -35.61
C ALA A 56 -5.96 15.77 -34.40
N GLY A 57 -5.26 16.91 -34.51
CA GLY A 57 -4.50 17.49 -33.40
C GLY A 57 -5.38 17.80 -32.18
N ASN A 58 -6.52 18.48 -32.38
CA ASN A 58 -7.43 18.84 -31.29
C ASN A 58 -8.01 17.61 -30.59
N VAL A 59 -8.41 16.58 -31.34
CA VAL A 59 -8.96 15.33 -30.80
C VAL A 59 -7.90 14.62 -29.96
N VAL A 60 -6.69 14.45 -30.49
CA VAL A 60 -5.59 13.78 -29.76
C VAL A 60 -5.25 14.54 -28.48
N GLN A 61 -5.18 15.87 -28.53
CA GLN A 61 -4.93 16.70 -27.35
C GLN A 61 -6.01 16.50 -26.29
N LEU A 62 -7.28 16.55 -26.69
CA LEU A 62 -8.40 16.38 -25.76
C LEU A 62 -8.38 14.98 -25.13
N VAL A 63 -8.15 13.93 -25.93
CA VAL A 63 -8.08 12.55 -25.45
C VAL A 63 -6.90 12.35 -24.50
N LEU A 64 -5.70 12.83 -24.83
CA LEU A 64 -4.53 12.65 -23.98
C LEU A 64 -4.63 13.44 -22.68
N VAL A 65 -5.03 14.72 -22.75
CA VAL A 65 -5.13 15.56 -21.55
C VAL A 65 -6.23 15.05 -20.62
N LEU A 66 -7.42 14.77 -21.15
CA LEU A 66 -8.51 14.25 -20.32
C LEU A 66 -8.22 12.83 -19.85
N GLY A 67 -7.70 11.97 -20.70
CA GLY A 67 -7.36 10.59 -20.36
C GLY A 67 -6.30 10.52 -19.26
N LEU A 68 -5.23 11.31 -19.36
CA LEU A 68 -4.21 11.40 -18.30
C LEU A 68 -4.76 12.02 -17.03
N THR A 69 -5.60 13.05 -17.13
CA THR A 69 -6.19 13.72 -15.96
C THR A 69 -7.14 12.78 -15.21
N VAL A 70 -8.04 12.12 -15.93
CA VAL A 70 -8.98 11.13 -15.37
C VAL A 70 -8.18 9.97 -14.79
N GLY A 71 -7.24 9.39 -15.54
CA GLY A 71 -6.39 8.30 -15.05
C GLY A 71 -5.62 8.67 -13.79
N TRP A 72 -5.04 9.88 -13.75
CA TRP A 72 -4.35 10.41 -12.59
C TRP A 72 -5.29 10.54 -11.38
N ILE A 73 -6.47 11.13 -11.55
CA ILE A 73 -7.46 11.28 -10.47
C ILE A 73 -7.95 9.90 -10.00
N SER A 74 -8.20 8.98 -10.93
CA SER A 74 -8.60 7.61 -10.61
C SER A 74 -7.56 6.94 -9.72
N THR A 75 -6.25 7.15 -9.94
CA THR A 75 -5.21 6.57 -9.05
C THR A 75 -5.37 7.06 -7.60
N TYR A 76 -5.78 8.31 -7.39
CA TYR A 76 -6.09 8.82 -6.06
C TYR A 76 -7.34 8.15 -5.48
N MET A 77 -8.41 8.07 -6.28
CA MET A 77 -9.67 7.45 -5.85
C MET A 77 -9.48 5.98 -5.45
N PHE A 78 -8.71 5.21 -6.21
CA PHE A 78 -8.40 3.80 -5.89
C PHE A 78 -7.62 3.66 -4.59
N ARG A 79 -6.61 4.51 -4.35
CA ARG A 79 -5.86 4.48 -3.09
C ARG A 79 -6.75 4.78 -1.88
N VAL A 80 -7.67 5.73 -2.02
CA VAL A 80 -8.65 6.06 -0.98
C VAL A 80 -9.60 4.89 -0.73
N ALA A 81 -10.16 4.30 -1.79
CA ALA A 81 -11.09 3.17 -1.68
C ALA A 81 -10.44 1.94 -1.02
N ASN A 82 -9.18 1.65 -1.35
CA ASN A 82 -8.42 0.53 -0.79
C ASN A 82 -7.88 0.79 0.62
N LYS A 83 -8.10 1.99 1.18
CA LYS A 83 -7.56 2.42 2.49
C LYS A 83 -6.02 2.34 2.58
N ASP A 84 -5.33 2.46 1.45
CA ASP A 84 -3.86 2.59 1.38
C ASP A 84 -3.46 4.02 1.76
N MET A 85 -3.78 4.39 3.00
CA MET A 85 -3.46 5.69 3.59
C MET A 85 -2.51 5.51 4.76
N THR A 86 -1.56 6.43 4.84
CA THR A 86 -0.43 6.45 5.79
C THR A 86 -0.82 6.12 7.22
N TYR A 87 -1.95 6.64 7.72
CA TYR A 87 -2.39 6.41 9.10
C TYR A 87 -2.85 4.97 9.36
N ALA A 88 -3.64 4.39 8.46
CA ALA A 88 -4.17 3.04 8.62
C ALA A 88 -3.05 1.98 8.57
N GLN A 89 -2.03 2.20 7.75
CA GLN A 89 -0.83 1.35 7.72
C GLN A 89 0.05 1.55 8.95
N GLN A 90 0.26 2.78 9.41
CA GLN A 90 1.02 3.04 10.64
C GLN A 90 0.40 2.38 11.88
N LEU A 91 -0.93 2.43 12.02
CA LEU A 91 -1.62 1.80 13.15
C LEU A 91 -1.47 0.28 13.12
N LYS A 92 -1.72 -0.36 11.96
CA LYS A 92 -1.53 -1.81 11.79
C LYS A 92 -0.08 -2.24 12.06
N ASP A 93 0.89 -1.49 11.57
CA ASP A 93 2.31 -1.79 11.77
C ASP A 93 2.70 -1.62 13.25
N TYR A 94 2.14 -0.64 13.95
CA TYR A 94 2.34 -0.45 15.39
C TYR A 94 1.71 -1.59 16.21
N GLU A 95 0.44 -1.93 15.94
CA GLU A 95 -0.28 -3.02 16.62
C GLU A 95 0.44 -4.36 16.44
N LYS A 96 0.88 -4.65 15.21
CA LYS A 96 1.63 -5.87 14.91
C LYS A 96 2.93 -5.96 15.70
N LYS A 97 3.72 -4.87 15.72
CA LYS A 97 4.99 -4.81 16.46
C LYS A 97 4.79 -4.86 17.98
N VAL A 98 3.71 -4.28 18.50
CA VAL A 98 3.35 -4.39 19.93
C VAL A 98 2.98 -5.83 20.27
N MET A 99 2.20 -6.51 19.43
CA MET A 99 1.83 -7.91 19.63
C MET A 99 3.05 -8.83 19.57
N GLU A 100 3.94 -8.65 18.59
CA GLU A 100 5.22 -9.36 18.51
C GLU A 100 6.06 -9.14 19.77
N LYS A 101 6.17 -7.89 20.25
CA LYS A 101 6.91 -7.58 21.47
C LYS A 101 6.25 -8.14 22.73
N ARG A 102 4.93 -8.28 22.77
CA ARG A 102 4.19 -8.94 23.86
C ARG A 102 4.46 -10.45 23.86
N LEU A 103 4.47 -11.09 22.69
CA LEU A 103 4.81 -12.51 22.53
C LEU A 103 6.28 -12.79 22.87
N GLU A 104 7.22 -11.93 22.46
CA GLU A 104 8.64 -12.03 22.84
C GLU A 104 8.89 -11.73 24.32
N SER A 105 8.02 -10.91 24.96
CA SER A 105 8.10 -10.59 26.40
C SER A 105 7.39 -11.60 27.29
N LEU A 106 6.51 -12.44 26.73
CA LEU A 106 5.93 -13.60 27.42
C LEU A 106 7.00 -14.69 27.41
N SER A 107 7.46 -15.10 28.59
CA SER A 107 8.39 -16.23 28.68
C SER A 107 7.69 -17.51 28.20
N GLU A 108 8.42 -18.43 27.55
CA GLU A 108 7.87 -19.72 27.07
C GLU A 108 7.08 -20.47 28.17
N ALA A 109 7.46 -20.27 29.45
CA ALA A 109 6.79 -20.84 30.61
C ALA A 109 5.40 -20.23 30.94
N GLU A 110 5.14 -18.97 30.58
CA GLU A 110 3.81 -18.33 30.77
C GLU A 110 2.88 -18.60 29.58
N LEU A 111 3.44 -18.80 28.38
CA LEU A 111 2.69 -19.18 27.18
C LEU A 111 2.13 -20.61 27.30
N GLU A 112 2.91 -21.55 27.85
CA GLU A 112 2.43 -22.90 28.18
C GLU A 112 1.37 -22.87 29.29
N ALA A 113 1.55 -22.07 30.35
CA ALA A 113 0.57 -21.95 31.43
C ALA A 113 -0.76 -21.29 30.99
N LEU A 114 -0.74 -20.40 29.99
CA LEU A 114 -1.94 -19.81 29.40
C LEU A 114 -2.63 -20.76 28.40
N LEU A 115 -1.88 -21.58 27.67
CA LEU A 115 -2.44 -22.65 26.82
C LEU A 115 -3.13 -23.73 27.66
N GLU A 116 -2.54 -24.11 28.78
CA GLU A 116 -3.10 -25.09 29.72
C GLU A 116 -4.41 -24.57 30.36
N GLN A 117 -4.47 -23.31 30.78
CA GLN A 117 -5.70 -22.69 31.32
C GLN A 117 -6.82 -22.56 30.27
N VAL A 118 -6.49 -22.24 29.01
CA VAL A 118 -7.50 -22.15 27.94
C VAL A 118 -8.05 -23.53 27.55
N GLU A 119 -7.24 -24.59 27.63
CA GLU A 119 -7.72 -25.96 27.46
C GLU A 119 -8.60 -26.44 28.62
N GLU A 120 -8.31 -26.03 29.85
CA GLU A 120 -9.18 -26.31 31.01
C GLU A 120 -10.52 -25.57 30.92
N GLU A 121 -10.54 -24.30 30.54
CA GLU A 121 -11.78 -23.56 30.32
C GLU A 121 -12.61 -24.14 29.16
N LYS A 122 -11.98 -24.55 28.05
CA LYS A 122 -12.68 -25.23 26.94
C LYS A 122 -13.31 -26.55 27.37
N ARG A 123 -12.68 -27.33 28.25
CA ARG A 123 -13.27 -28.57 28.80
C ARG A 123 -14.47 -28.26 29.71
N GLN A 124 -14.40 -27.20 30.50
CA GLN A 124 -15.52 -26.79 31.36
C GLN A 124 -16.72 -26.30 30.55
N VAL A 125 -16.48 -25.55 29.47
CA VAL A 125 -17.54 -25.11 28.54
C VAL A 125 -18.16 -26.30 27.78
N ALA A 126 -17.36 -27.26 27.32
CA ALA A 126 -17.86 -28.47 26.66
C ALA A 126 -18.64 -29.41 27.60
N SER A 127 -18.30 -29.42 28.90
CA SER A 127 -19.00 -30.23 29.90
C SER A 127 -20.29 -29.55 30.44
N GLY A 128 -20.45 -28.24 30.26
CA GLY A 128 -21.63 -27.48 30.65
C GLY A 128 -22.81 -27.56 29.67
N ASP A 129 -22.58 -28.07 28.46
CA ASP A 129 -23.59 -28.15 27.39
C ASP A 129 -24.33 -29.52 27.34
N GLN A 130 -24.04 -30.43 28.27
CA GLN A 130 -24.69 -31.74 28.40
C GLN A 130 -25.74 -31.79 29.53
N VAL A 131 -26.10 -30.65 30.15
CA VAL A 131 -27.05 -30.57 31.28
C VAL A 131 -28.18 -29.57 31.01
N LYS A 132 -28.55 -29.33 29.75
CA LYS A 132 -29.79 -28.61 29.40
C LYS A 132 -30.67 -29.43 28.46
#